data_AF-A0A453DNA8-F1
#
_entry.id   AF-A0A453DNA8-F1
#
_cell.length_a   1.000
_cell.length_b   1.000
_cell.length_c   1.000
_cell.angle_alpha   90.00
_cell.angle_beta   90.00
_cell.angle_gamma   90.00
#
_symmetry.space_group_name_H-M   'P 1'
#
loop_
_entity.id
_entity.type
_entity.pdbx_description
1 polymer ?
#
loop_
_entity_poly.entity_id
_entity_poly.type
_entity_poly.pdbx_seq_one_letter_code
_entity_poly.pdbx_strand_id
1 'polypeptide(L)'
;MVVRELTGGIYFGQPRGFGTNDKGEEIGFNTEIYSVSEIDRIARVAFEVARKRGGKLCSVDKANVLEASMLWRKRVTAIASEFPDVELSHMYVDNASMQLVRNPKQFDTIVTNNSYGDILSDEASMITGSIGMLPSASVGESGPGLFEPIHGSAPDIAGQDKANPRATILSAAMLLKYGLGTENAAKRIETAVTETLDNGFRTGDIYSPGTVTWSCSSIWLQTL
;
A
#
# COMPACT_ATOMS: atom_id res chain seq x y z
N MET A 1 1.38 5.15 5.56
CA MET A 1 0.36 4.68 4.58
C MET A 1 0.92 4.89 3.19
N VAL A 2 0.87 3.87 2.32
CA VAL A 2 1.26 4.01 0.91
C VAL A 2 -0.02 4.01 0.06
N VAL A 3 -0.25 5.09 -0.68
CA VAL A 3 -1.34 5.26 -1.63
C VAL A 3 -0.75 5.06 -3.03
N ARG A 4 -1.00 3.89 -3.59
CA ARG A 4 -0.46 3.45 -4.88
C ARG A 4 -1.53 3.60 -5.96
N GLU A 5 -1.16 4.20 -7.09
CA GLU A 5 -1.98 4.12 -8.30
C GLU A 5 -1.96 2.66 -8.80
N LEU A 6 -3.12 2.04 -9.01
CA LEU A 6 -3.20 0.58 -9.19
C LEU A 6 -3.59 0.14 -10.60
N THR A 7 -4.13 1.01 -11.45
CA THR A 7 -4.76 0.64 -12.73
C THR A 7 -4.14 1.29 -13.95
N GLY A 8 -3.01 1.99 -13.81
CA GLY A 8 -2.27 2.62 -14.91
C GLY A 8 -0.76 2.36 -14.85
N GLY A 9 0.01 3.25 -15.50
CA GLY A 9 1.46 3.19 -15.57
C GLY A 9 1.98 2.02 -16.40
N ILE A 10 3.25 1.67 -16.20
CA ILE A 10 4.00 0.65 -16.95
C ILE A 10 3.38 -0.75 -16.87
N TYR A 11 2.52 -0.99 -15.89
CA TYR A 11 1.83 -2.27 -15.69
C TYR A 11 0.72 -2.48 -16.71
N PHE A 12 0.14 -1.42 -17.26
CA PHE A 12 -0.95 -1.47 -18.24
C PHE A 12 -0.66 -0.72 -19.54
N GLY A 13 0.40 0.11 -19.57
CA GLY A 13 0.73 0.95 -20.70
C GLY A 13 1.04 0.18 -21.99
N GLN A 14 0.65 0.80 -23.10
CA GLN A 14 0.85 0.31 -24.47
C GLN A 14 1.67 1.36 -25.26
N PRO A 15 2.52 0.94 -26.21
CA PRO A 15 2.77 -0.46 -26.60
C PRO A 15 3.64 -1.22 -25.59
N ARG A 16 3.51 -2.55 -25.57
CA ARG A 16 4.38 -3.45 -24.79
C ARG A 16 4.58 -4.80 -25.50
N GLY A 17 5.68 -5.48 -25.20
CA GLY A 17 5.94 -6.82 -25.70
C GLY A 17 7.40 -7.04 -26.07
N PHE A 18 7.60 -7.98 -26.99
CA PHE A 18 8.89 -8.34 -27.54
C PHE A 18 8.89 -8.08 -29.05
N GLY A 19 10.06 -7.81 -29.61
CA GLY A 19 10.26 -7.63 -31.05
C GLY A 19 11.69 -7.95 -31.45
N THR A 20 12.02 -7.68 -32.70
CA THR A 20 13.37 -7.84 -33.24
C THR A 20 13.75 -6.57 -33.97
N ASN A 21 14.93 -6.01 -33.70
CA ASN A 21 15.41 -4.82 -34.38
C ASN A 21 15.99 -5.15 -35.77
N ASP A 22 16.37 -4.12 -36.54
CA ASP A 22 16.91 -4.28 -37.90
C ASP A 22 18.22 -5.10 -37.96
N LYS A 23 18.90 -5.30 -36.82
CA LYS A 23 20.11 -6.12 -36.70
C LYS A 23 19.82 -7.58 -36.35
N GLY A 24 18.55 -7.95 -36.17
CA GLY A 24 18.16 -9.29 -35.74
C GLY A 24 18.24 -9.51 -34.22
N GLU A 25 18.43 -8.46 -33.41
CA GLU A 25 18.51 -8.57 -31.95
C GLU A 25 17.11 -8.51 -31.32
N GLU A 26 16.86 -9.37 -30.32
CA GLU A 26 15.61 -9.35 -29.55
C GLU A 26 15.53 -8.08 -28.69
N ILE A 27 14.36 -7.43 -28.70
CA ILE A 27 14.05 -6.25 -27.89
C ILE A 27 12.82 -6.51 -27.03
N GLY A 28 12.87 -6.11 -25.77
CA GLY A 28 11.71 -6.07 -24.87
C GLY A 28 11.35 -4.61 -24.56
N PHE A 29 10.06 -4.29 -24.53
CA PHE A 29 9.61 -2.92 -24.27
C PHE A 29 8.30 -2.88 -23.47
N ASN A 30 8.19 -1.84 -22.66
CA ASN A 30 7.01 -1.45 -21.90
C ASN A 30 6.90 0.07 -21.92
N THR A 31 5.70 0.59 -21.69
CA THR A 31 5.43 2.04 -21.74
C THR A 31 4.92 2.53 -20.39
N GLU A 32 5.69 3.37 -19.70
CA GLU A 32 5.23 4.13 -18.54
C GLU A 32 4.44 5.35 -19.04
N ILE A 33 3.12 5.34 -18.83
CA ILE A 33 2.22 6.40 -19.30
C ILE A 33 1.15 6.70 -18.27
N TYR A 34 0.89 7.99 -18.08
CA TYR A 34 -0.17 8.50 -17.24
C TYR A 34 -0.83 9.70 -17.92
N SER A 35 -2.16 9.71 -17.94
CA SER A 35 -2.95 10.89 -18.27
C SER A 35 -3.18 11.77 -17.03
N VAL A 36 -3.56 13.02 -17.27
CA VAL A 36 -3.84 13.99 -16.20
C VAL A 36 -4.93 13.49 -15.24
N SER A 37 -6.02 12.93 -15.76
CA SER A 37 -7.14 12.44 -14.94
C SER A 37 -6.73 11.28 -14.03
N GLU A 38 -5.83 10.41 -14.48
CA GLU A 38 -5.31 9.30 -13.69
C GLU A 38 -4.45 9.76 -12.52
N ILE A 39 -3.63 10.80 -12.72
CA ILE A 39 -2.82 11.38 -11.64
C ILE A 39 -3.71 12.17 -10.68
N ASP A 40 -4.62 12.98 -11.22
CA ASP A 40 -5.50 13.83 -10.45
C ASP A 40 -6.42 13.02 -9.51
N ARG A 41 -6.96 11.88 -9.96
CA ARG A 41 -7.82 11.02 -9.10
C ARG A 41 -7.05 10.44 -7.91
N ILE A 42 -5.85 9.89 -8.13
CA ILE A 42 -5.07 9.26 -7.06
C ILE A 42 -4.47 10.29 -6.11
N ALA A 43 -4.09 11.47 -6.62
CA ALA A 43 -3.65 12.58 -5.82
C ALA A 43 -4.74 13.02 -4.83
N ARG A 44 -5.98 13.23 -5.29
CA ARG A 44 -7.11 13.61 -4.40
C ARG A 44 -7.34 12.58 -3.31
N VAL A 45 -7.37 11.29 -3.65
CA VAL A 45 -7.49 10.20 -2.66
C VAL A 45 -6.36 10.29 -1.63
N ALA A 46 -5.11 10.49 -2.06
CA ALA A 46 -3.99 10.58 -1.15
C ALA A 46 -4.03 11.80 -0.22
N PHE A 47 -4.47 12.95 -0.72
CA PHE A 47 -4.69 14.14 0.09
C PHE A 47 -5.80 13.94 1.13
N GLU A 48 -6.93 13.34 0.75
CA GLU A 48 -8.01 13.00 1.69
C GLU A 48 -7.56 11.99 2.76
N VAL A 49 -6.76 11.00 2.38
CA VAL A 49 -6.14 10.04 3.31
C VAL A 49 -5.21 10.76 4.27
N ALA A 50 -4.34 11.67 3.79
CA ALA A 50 -3.44 12.45 4.63
C ALA A 50 -4.21 13.34 5.63
N ARG A 51 -5.30 13.97 5.19
CA ARG A 51 -6.18 14.81 6.05
C ARG A 51 -6.80 14.03 7.20
N LYS A 52 -7.14 12.75 7.00
CA LYS A 52 -7.66 11.85 8.05
C LYS A 52 -6.56 11.28 8.96
N ARG A 53 -5.30 11.68 8.76
CA ARG A 53 -4.12 11.15 9.45
C ARG A 53 -3.30 12.29 10.05
N GLY A 54 -1.99 12.34 9.80
CA GLY A 54 -1.07 13.34 10.33
C GLY A 54 -0.99 14.62 9.50
N GLY A 55 -1.81 14.77 8.45
CA GLY A 55 -1.84 15.96 7.61
C GLY A 55 -0.59 16.14 6.74
N LYS A 56 0.19 15.07 6.49
CA LYS A 56 1.41 15.13 5.67
C LYS A 56 1.36 14.16 4.50
N LEU A 57 1.63 14.67 3.31
CA LEU A 57 1.69 13.90 2.07
C LEU A 57 3.09 14.02 1.42
N CYS A 58 3.76 12.89 1.24
CA CYS A 58 4.98 12.79 0.45
C CYS A 58 4.65 12.19 -0.93
N SER A 59 4.76 12.98 -1.99
CA SER A 59 4.65 12.50 -3.36
C SER A 59 6.00 11.98 -3.86
N VAL A 60 6.04 10.70 -4.23
CA VAL A 60 7.27 10.05 -4.71
C VAL A 60 7.24 9.90 -6.23
N ASP A 61 8.34 10.26 -6.89
CA ASP A 61 8.47 10.22 -8.36
C ASP A 61 9.93 10.08 -8.82
N LYS A 62 10.18 10.11 -10.14
CA LYS A 62 11.53 10.26 -10.72
C LYS A 62 11.58 11.46 -11.69
N ALA A 63 11.07 12.61 -11.25
CA ALA A 63 10.88 13.79 -12.10
C ALA A 63 12.18 14.44 -12.59
N ASN A 64 13.35 14.03 -12.08
CA ASN A 64 14.65 14.44 -12.62
C ASN A 64 15.05 13.68 -13.90
N VAL A 65 14.31 12.64 -14.28
CA VAL A 65 14.63 11.81 -15.46
C VAL A 65 13.43 11.60 -16.36
N LEU A 66 12.26 11.24 -15.81
CA LEU A 66 11.13 10.73 -16.60
C LEU A 66 10.02 11.78 -16.78
N GLU A 67 9.59 12.02 -18.02
CA GLU A 67 8.50 12.95 -18.35
C GLU A 67 7.18 12.55 -17.70
N ALA A 68 6.89 11.24 -17.61
CA ALA A 68 5.72 10.73 -16.89
C ALA A 68 5.75 11.15 -15.40
N SER A 69 6.92 11.12 -14.77
CA SER A 69 7.12 11.60 -13.41
C SER A 69 7.11 13.13 -13.30
N MET A 70 7.57 13.86 -14.32
CA MET A 70 7.46 15.32 -14.35
C MET A 70 5.99 15.75 -14.42
N LEU A 71 5.18 15.07 -15.25
CA LEU A 71 3.73 15.28 -15.31
C LEU A 71 3.08 14.92 -13.97
N TRP A 72 3.46 13.78 -13.37
CA TRP A 72 3.02 13.38 -12.04
C TRP A 72 3.22 14.49 -11.02
N ARG A 73 4.46 14.95 -10.86
CA ARG A 73 4.81 16.02 -9.92
C ARG A 73 4.02 17.29 -10.20
N LYS A 74 3.95 17.73 -11.46
CA LYS A 74 3.19 18.92 -11.87
C LYS A 74 1.72 18.85 -11.44
N ARG A 75 1.08 17.69 -11.64
CA ARG A 75 -0.34 17.51 -11.29
C ARG A 75 -0.55 17.44 -9.78
N VAL A 76 0.26 16.66 -9.06
CA VAL A 76 0.15 16.58 -7.59
C VAL A 76 0.37 17.95 -6.93
N THR A 77 1.36 18.74 -7.40
CA THR A 77 1.57 20.11 -6.93
C THR A 77 0.36 21.01 -7.20
N ALA A 78 -0.29 20.89 -8.37
CA ALA A 78 -1.47 21.68 -8.68
C ALA A 78 -2.66 21.34 -7.77
N ILE A 79 -2.91 20.05 -7.53
CA ILE A 79 -3.97 19.57 -6.64
C ILE A 79 -3.78 20.04 -5.19
N ALA A 80 -2.54 20.28 -4.74
CA ALA A 80 -2.27 20.75 -3.39
C ALA A 80 -3.04 22.03 -3.01
N SER A 81 -3.34 22.90 -3.99
CA SER A 81 -4.14 24.10 -3.76
C SER A 81 -5.58 23.83 -3.31
N GLU A 82 -6.12 22.64 -3.61
CA GLU A 82 -7.43 22.17 -3.13
C GLU A 82 -7.37 21.66 -1.66
N PHE A 83 -6.18 21.46 -1.11
CA PHE A 83 -5.94 20.86 0.21
C PHE A 83 -4.94 21.68 1.06
N PRO A 84 -5.27 22.95 1.41
CA PRO A 84 -4.35 23.87 2.08
C PRO A 84 -3.94 23.44 3.50
N ASP A 85 -4.66 22.48 4.09
CA ASP A 85 -4.42 21.90 5.41
C ASP A 85 -3.53 20.64 5.38
N VAL A 86 -3.04 20.23 4.21
CA VAL A 86 -2.11 19.10 4.06
C VAL A 86 -0.72 19.61 3.63
N GLU A 87 0.30 19.27 4.40
CA GLU A 87 1.70 19.55 4.06
C GLU A 87 2.15 18.62 2.92
N LEU A 88 2.33 19.16 1.72
CA LEU A 88 2.89 18.45 0.58
C LEU A 88 4.42 18.56 0.55
N SER A 89 5.09 17.41 0.41
CA SER A 89 6.51 17.32 0.05
C SER A 89 6.70 16.39 -1.15
N HIS A 90 7.86 16.49 -1.81
CA HIS A 90 8.22 15.63 -2.93
C HIS A 90 9.56 14.94 -2.67
N MET A 91 9.67 13.68 -3.07
CA MET A 91 10.88 12.88 -2.91
C MET A 91 11.13 12.02 -4.15
N TYR A 92 12.40 11.81 -4.51
CA TYR A 92 12.71 10.86 -5.58
C TYR A 92 12.63 9.42 -5.07
N VAL A 93 12.22 8.48 -5.91
CA VAL A 93 11.98 7.06 -5.53
C VAL A 93 13.21 6.38 -4.91
N ASP A 94 14.42 6.67 -5.39
CA ASP A 94 15.66 6.16 -4.82
C ASP A 94 15.92 6.74 -3.43
N ASN A 95 15.71 8.04 -3.24
CA ASN A 95 15.81 8.64 -1.91
C ASN A 95 14.69 8.13 -0.98
N ALA A 96 13.47 7.92 -1.49
CA ALA A 96 12.36 7.37 -0.71
C ALA A 96 12.69 5.98 -0.16
N SER A 97 13.26 5.11 -0.98
CA SER A 97 13.77 3.81 -0.53
C SER A 97 14.81 3.97 0.59
N MET A 98 15.83 4.83 0.40
CA MET A 98 16.81 5.12 1.46
C MET A 98 16.17 5.66 2.74
N GLN A 99 15.16 6.53 2.63
CA GLN A 99 14.47 7.15 3.76
C GLN A 99 13.57 6.16 4.52
N LEU A 100 12.97 5.18 3.84
CA LEU A 100 12.22 4.11 4.48
C LEU A 100 13.13 3.32 5.43
N VAL A 101 14.35 3.02 5.02
CA VAL A 101 15.33 2.37 5.90
C VAL A 101 15.87 3.33 6.98
N ARG A 102 16.25 4.55 6.59
CA ARG A 102 16.99 5.48 7.45
C ARG A 102 16.14 6.09 8.55
N ASN A 103 14.92 6.53 8.23
CA ASN A 103 14.03 7.21 9.16
C ASN A 103 12.56 7.02 8.72
N PRO A 104 12.00 5.80 8.83
CA PRO A 104 10.64 5.51 8.34
C PRO A 104 9.55 6.34 9.04
N LYS A 105 9.81 6.77 10.28
CA LYS A 105 8.86 7.56 11.09
C LYS A 105 8.60 8.97 10.55
N GLN A 106 9.37 9.43 9.56
CA GLN A 106 9.11 10.72 8.92
C GLN A 106 7.85 10.70 8.03
N PHE A 107 7.43 9.52 7.56
CA PHE A 107 6.32 9.39 6.63
C PHE A 107 4.99 9.23 7.35
N ASP A 108 4.00 10.03 6.95
CA ASP A 108 2.60 9.80 7.28
C ASP A 108 1.89 9.08 6.11
N THR A 109 1.72 9.81 5.00
CA THR A 109 1.11 9.31 3.77
C THR A 109 2.09 9.48 2.61
N ILE A 110 2.32 8.43 1.84
CA ILE A 110 3.08 8.43 0.60
C ILE A 110 2.10 8.26 -0.55
N VAL A 111 2.25 9.03 -1.64
CA VAL A 111 1.55 8.78 -2.91
C VAL A 111 2.55 8.59 -4.03
N THR A 112 2.33 7.59 -4.87
CA THR A 112 3.24 7.27 -5.97
C THR A 112 2.54 6.47 -7.07
N ASN A 113 3.20 6.35 -8.23
CA ASN A 113 2.72 5.55 -9.36
C ASN A 113 2.68 4.05 -9.05
N ASN A 114 2.21 3.25 -10.01
CA ASN A 114 2.02 1.81 -9.84
C ASN A 114 3.30 1.05 -9.49
N SER A 115 4.34 1.17 -10.33
CA SER A 115 5.57 0.39 -10.15
C SER A 115 6.38 0.82 -8.91
N TYR A 116 6.49 2.12 -8.64
CA TYR A 116 7.17 2.59 -7.43
C TYR A 116 6.36 2.28 -6.17
N GLY A 117 5.03 2.35 -6.27
CA GLY A 117 4.13 1.98 -5.18
C GLY A 117 4.31 0.53 -4.78
N ASP A 118 4.42 -0.37 -5.76
CA ASP A 118 4.73 -1.78 -5.56
C ASP A 118 5.99 -1.98 -4.71
N ILE A 119 7.11 -1.44 -5.20
CA ILE A 119 8.43 -1.60 -4.61
C ILE A 119 8.48 -0.99 -3.21
N LEU A 120 8.01 0.26 -3.05
CA LEU A 120 8.07 0.96 -1.78
C LEU A 120 7.08 0.39 -0.76
N SER A 121 5.93 -0.14 -1.20
CA SER A 121 5.01 -0.81 -0.27
C SER A 121 5.59 -2.10 0.27
N ASP A 122 6.30 -2.88 -0.54
CA ASP A 122 6.97 -4.11 -0.08
C ASP A 122 8.14 -3.79 0.85
N GLU A 123 8.94 -2.77 0.51
CA GLU A 123 10.02 -2.29 1.38
C GLU A 123 9.48 -1.82 2.75
N ALA A 124 8.45 -0.97 2.75
CA ALA A 124 7.80 -0.52 3.96
C ALA A 124 7.20 -1.69 4.76
N SER A 125 6.63 -2.68 4.08
CA SER A 125 6.05 -3.88 4.69
C SER A 125 7.10 -4.68 5.43
N MET A 126 8.26 -4.92 4.80
CA MET A 126 9.36 -5.66 5.42
C MET A 126 9.95 -4.92 6.63
N ILE A 127 10.02 -3.59 6.60
CA ILE A 127 10.50 -2.78 7.72
C ILE A 127 9.63 -2.98 8.98
N THR A 128 8.34 -3.26 8.83
CA THR A 128 7.46 -3.56 9.98
C THR A 128 7.78 -4.91 10.64
N GLY A 129 8.49 -5.81 9.93
CA GLY A 129 8.94 -7.11 10.42
C GLY A 129 7.88 -8.22 10.40
N SER A 130 6.63 -7.95 10.02
CA SER A 130 5.56 -8.96 10.07
C SER A 130 4.55 -8.80 8.92
N ILE A 131 4.87 -9.37 7.76
CA ILE A 131 4.01 -9.31 6.56
C ILE A 131 2.60 -9.87 6.84
N GLY A 132 2.48 -10.91 7.69
CA GLY A 132 1.20 -11.51 8.10
C GLY A 132 0.25 -10.58 8.86
N MET A 133 0.66 -9.34 9.16
CA MET A 133 -0.12 -8.33 9.85
C MET A 133 -0.65 -7.21 8.95
N LEU A 134 -0.28 -7.19 7.66
CA LEU A 134 -0.44 -6.01 6.82
C LEU A 134 -1.67 -6.12 5.90
N PRO A 135 -2.70 -5.28 6.13
CA PRO A 135 -3.89 -5.24 5.28
C PRO A 135 -3.71 -4.32 4.07
N SER A 136 -4.58 -4.44 3.08
CA SER A 136 -4.67 -3.52 1.94
C SER A 136 -6.12 -3.17 1.58
N ALA A 137 -6.28 -2.07 0.85
CA ALA A 137 -7.53 -1.64 0.26
C ALA A 137 -7.29 -1.03 -1.13
N SER A 138 -8.04 -1.53 -2.10
CA SER A 138 -8.04 -1.10 -3.50
C SER A 138 -9.40 -0.47 -3.78
N VAL A 139 -9.45 0.87 -3.71
CA VAL A 139 -10.70 1.65 -3.81
C VAL A 139 -10.73 2.48 -5.09
N GLY A 140 -11.86 2.45 -5.78
CA GLY A 140 -12.13 3.31 -6.94
C GLY A 140 -12.90 4.58 -6.54
N GLU A 141 -13.18 5.43 -7.52
CA GLU A 141 -14.01 6.64 -7.33
C GLU A 141 -15.47 6.31 -6.95
N SER A 142 -15.97 5.17 -7.43
CA SER A 142 -17.31 4.66 -7.11
C SER A 142 -17.33 3.12 -7.11
N GLY A 143 -18.31 2.54 -6.42
CA GLY A 143 -18.54 1.08 -6.40
C GLY A 143 -17.79 0.35 -5.28
N PRO A 144 -17.89 -0.99 -5.22
CA PRO A 144 -17.29 -1.75 -4.14
C PRO A 144 -15.76 -1.73 -4.26
N GLY A 145 -15.08 -1.42 -3.16
CA GLY A 145 -13.64 -1.61 -3.03
C GLY A 145 -13.27 -3.09 -2.93
N LEU A 146 -12.03 -3.42 -3.29
CA LEU A 146 -11.40 -4.72 -3.04
C LEU A 146 -10.50 -4.62 -1.80
N PHE A 147 -10.61 -5.58 -0.88
CA PHE A 147 -9.87 -5.59 0.38
C PHE A 147 -9.24 -6.95 0.58
N GLU A 148 -7.92 -6.99 0.74
CA GLU A 148 -7.15 -8.25 0.80
C GLU A 148 -5.92 -8.08 1.71
N PRO A 149 -5.38 -9.16 2.29
CA PRO A 149 -4.06 -9.10 2.90
C PRO A 149 -2.98 -8.94 1.82
N ILE A 150 -1.83 -8.35 2.15
CA ILE A 150 -0.72 -8.27 1.17
C ILE A 150 0.09 -9.56 1.06
N HIS A 151 -0.01 -10.46 2.03
CA HIS A 151 0.75 -11.70 2.01
C HIS A 151 0.22 -12.64 0.91
N GLY A 152 1.12 -13.45 0.34
CA GLY A 152 0.76 -14.46 -0.65
C GLY A 152 -0.06 -15.63 -0.06
N SER A 153 -0.28 -16.65 -0.89
CA SER A 153 -1.10 -17.82 -0.55
C SER A 153 -0.46 -18.80 0.43
N ALA A 154 0.86 -18.69 0.70
CA ALA A 154 1.62 -19.56 1.61
C ALA A 154 1.28 -21.07 1.46
N PRO A 155 1.49 -21.66 0.27
CA PRO A 155 1.00 -23.00 -0.07
C PRO A 155 1.61 -24.11 0.79
N ASP A 156 2.79 -23.89 1.34
CA ASP A 156 3.52 -24.79 2.24
C ASP A 156 2.84 -25.00 3.60
N ILE A 157 1.98 -24.07 4.02
CA ILE A 157 1.21 -24.15 5.28
C ILE A 157 -0.32 -24.22 5.07
N ALA A 158 -0.76 -24.28 3.82
CA ALA A 158 -2.18 -24.36 3.48
C ALA A 158 -2.84 -25.60 4.14
N GLY A 159 -4.00 -25.39 4.77
CA GLY A 159 -4.75 -26.46 5.45
C GLY A 159 -4.15 -26.95 6.78
N GLN A 160 -3.09 -26.31 7.30
CA GLN A 160 -2.40 -26.75 8.52
C GLN A 160 -2.75 -25.92 9.78
N ASP A 161 -3.74 -25.02 9.70
CA ASP A 161 -4.14 -24.13 10.80
C ASP A 161 -3.00 -23.23 11.34
N LYS A 162 -2.05 -22.86 10.48
CA LYS A 162 -0.84 -22.08 10.86
C LYS A 162 -0.83 -20.63 10.39
N ALA A 163 -1.65 -20.28 9.40
CA ALA A 163 -1.66 -18.95 8.79
C ALA A 163 -2.01 -17.86 9.83
N ASN A 164 -1.45 -16.66 9.67
CA ASN A 164 -1.85 -15.51 10.46
C ASN A 164 -3.11 -14.86 9.85
N PRO A 165 -4.27 -14.92 10.51
CA PRO A 165 -5.49 -14.37 9.92
C PRO A 165 -5.57 -12.84 10.05
N ARG A 166 -4.68 -12.21 10.81
CA ARG A 166 -4.84 -10.82 11.23
C ARG A 166 -4.77 -9.83 10.07
N ALA A 167 -3.91 -10.06 9.08
CA ALA A 167 -3.91 -9.23 7.87
C ALA A 167 -5.31 -9.21 7.21
N THR A 168 -5.93 -10.38 7.01
CA THR A 168 -7.29 -10.47 6.44
C THR A 168 -8.35 -9.84 7.34
N ILE A 169 -8.27 -10.05 8.65
CA ILE A 169 -9.18 -9.42 9.64
C ILE A 169 -9.06 -7.89 9.57
N LEU A 170 -7.83 -7.36 9.51
CA LEU A 170 -7.59 -5.94 9.37
C LEU A 170 -8.00 -5.42 7.98
N SER A 171 -7.93 -6.22 6.92
CA SER A 171 -8.51 -5.86 5.62
C SER A 171 -10.04 -5.77 5.69
N ALA A 172 -10.70 -6.60 6.51
CA ALA A 172 -12.13 -6.43 6.80
C ALA A 172 -12.40 -5.17 7.63
N ALA A 173 -11.51 -4.76 8.54
CA ALA A 173 -11.61 -3.46 9.19
C ALA A 173 -11.46 -2.30 8.18
N MET A 174 -10.53 -2.41 7.21
CA MET A 174 -10.41 -1.47 6.10
C MET A 174 -11.67 -1.44 5.24
N LEU A 175 -12.32 -2.58 4.99
CA LEU A 175 -13.61 -2.66 4.29
C LEU A 175 -14.68 -1.86 5.02
N LEU A 176 -14.84 -2.05 6.33
CA LEU A 176 -15.81 -1.32 7.14
C LEU A 176 -15.52 0.19 7.08
N LYS A 177 -14.25 0.59 7.24
CA LYS A 177 -13.84 1.99 7.29
C LYS A 177 -13.96 2.70 5.93
N TYR A 178 -13.35 2.15 4.89
CA TYR A 178 -13.21 2.80 3.59
C TYR A 178 -14.29 2.39 2.59
N GLY A 179 -14.78 1.16 2.65
CA GLY A 179 -15.82 0.66 1.75
C GLY A 179 -17.24 0.99 2.22
N LEU A 180 -17.52 0.85 3.52
CA LEU A 180 -18.87 1.00 4.08
C LEU A 180 -19.06 2.26 4.94
N GLY A 181 -17.99 3.00 5.24
CA GLY A 181 -18.05 4.21 6.08
C GLY A 181 -18.42 3.95 7.54
N THR A 182 -18.32 2.72 8.03
CA THR A 182 -18.68 2.32 9.40
C THR A 182 -17.47 2.34 10.33
N GLU A 183 -16.90 3.52 10.55
CA GLU A 183 -15.63 3.70 11.28
C GLU A 183 -15.64 3.10 12.69
N ASN A 184 -16.75 3.19 13.42
CA ASN A 184 -16.86 2.60 14.75
C ASN A 184 -16.77 1.06 14.75
N ALA A 185 -17.28 0.42 13.70
CA ALA A 185 -17.19 -1.03 13.55
C ALA A 185 -15.75 -1.45 13.19
N ALA A 186 -15.11 -0.73 12.27
CA ALA A 186 -13.70 -0.92 11.95
C ALA A 186 -12.81 -0.81 13.19
N LYS A 187 -13.01 0.25 13.99
CA LYS A 187 -12.25 0.49 15.22
C LYS A 187 -12.40 -0.64 16.24
N ARG A 188 -13.57 -1.27 16.35
CA ARG A 188 -13.77 -2.43 17.22
C ARG A 188 -12.90 -3.62 16.80
N ILE A 189 -12.80 -3.90 15.50
CA ILE A 189 -11.93 -4.95 14.98
C ILE A 189 -10.46 -4.61 15.23
N GLU A 190 -10.04 -3.37 14.94
CA GLU A 190 -8.67 -2.91 15.17
C GLU A 190 -8.27 -3.02 16.66
N THR A 191 -9.16 -2.62 17.56
CA THR A 191 -8.97 -2.77 19.01
C THR A 191 -8.86 -4.24 19.40
N ALA A 192 -9.75 -5.11 18.93
CA ALA A 192 -9.70 -6.54 19.26
C ALA A 192 -8.40 -7.19 18.80
N VAL A 193 -7.93 -6.88 17.58
CA VAL A 193 -6.62 -7.35 17.08
C VAL A 193 -5.50 -6.90 18.02
N THR A 194 -5.51 -5.64 18.46
CA THR A 194 -4.52 -5.09 19.40
C THR A 194 -4.57 -5.81 20.75
N GLU A 195 -5.76 -6.01 21.32
CA GLU A 195 -5.95 -6.72 22.59
C GLU A 195 -5.45 -8.18 22.51
N THR A 196 -5.65 -8.88 21.39
CA THR A 196 -5.09 -10.24 21.23
C THR A 196 -3.56 -10.24 21.20
N LEU A 197 -2.94 -9.19 20.65
CA LEU A 197 -1.48 -9.05 20.65
C LEU A 197 -0.96 -8.71 22.06
N ASP A 198 -1.64 -7.83 22.79
CA ASP A 198 -1.27 -7.44 24.15
C ASP A 198 -1.38 -8.61 25.14
N ASN A 199 -2.34 -9.53 24.91
CA ASN A 199 -2.47 -10.78 25.66
C ASN A 199 -1.44 -11.86 25.30
N GLY A 200 -0.48 -11.56 24.42
CA GLY A 200 0.64 -12.46 24.10
C GLY A 200 0.31 -13.58 23.11
N PHE A 201 -0.85 -13.53 22.44
CA PHE A 201 -1.20 -14.53 21.41
C PHE A 201 -0.47 -14.25 20.11
N ARG A 202 0.26 -15.23 19.59
CA ARG A 202 1.05 -15.12 18.35
C ARG A 202 0.78 -16.30 17.44
N THR A 203 0.67 -16.07 16.13
CA THR A 203 0.84 -17.15 15.15
C THR A 203 2.33 -17.40 14.92
N GLY A 204 2.69 -18.49 14.24
CA GLY A 204 4.09 -18.89 14.08
C GLY A 204 4.99 -17.84 13.44
N ASP A 205 4.46 -17.02 12.53
CA ASP A 205 5.15 -15.95 11.81
C ASP A 205 5.53 -14.74 12.68
N ILE A 206 4.82 -14.52 13.79
CA ILE A 206 5.06 -13.40 14.72
C ILE A 206 5.43 -13.87 16.13
N TYR A 207 5.75 -15.16 16.30
CA TYR A 207 6.16 -15.71 17.57
C TYR A 207 7.47 -15.09 18.06
N SER A 208 7.54 -14.81 19.36
CA SER A 208 8.78 -14.47 20.05
C SER A 208 8.90 -15.23 21.38
N PRO A 209 10.11 -15.47 21.89
CA PRO A 209 10.29 -16.04 23.22
C PRO A 209 9.46 -15.30 24.28
N GLY A 210 8.76 -16.04 25.13
CA GLY A 210 7.86 -15.49 26.15
C GLY A 210 6.42 -15.24 25.69
N THR A 211 6.08 -15.53 24.43
CA THR A 211 4.70 -15.50 23.91
C THR A 211 4.11 -16.90 23.73
N VAL A 212 2.81 -16.98 23.47
CA VAL A 212 2.10 -18.25 23.24
C VAL A 212 1.76 -18.38 21.77
N THR A 213 2.22 -19.47 21.14
CA THR A 213 1.87 -19.79 19.75
C THR A 213 0.46 -20.36 19.67
N TRP A 214 -0.39 -19.74 18.85
CA TRP A 214 -1.78 -20.08 18.61
C TRP A 214 -1.98 -20.42 17.13
N SER A 215 -3.01 -21.22 16.87
CA SER A 215 -3.40 -21.59 15.52
C SER A 215 -4.22 -20.48 14.85
N CYS A 216 -4.37 -20.57 13.52
CA CYS A 216 -5.17 -19.62 12.74
C CYS A 216 -6.59 -19.49 13.28
N SER A 217 -7.27 -20.63 13.46
CA SER A 217 -8.64 -20.71 13.98
C SER A 217 -8.75 -20.15 15.41
N SER A 218 -7.76 -20.41 16.26
CA SER A 218 -7.77 -19.94 17.64
C SER A 218 -7.64 -18.41 17.72
N ILE A 219 -6.79 -17.80 16.88
CA ILE A 219 -6.70 -16.34 16.78
C ILE A 219 -8.00 -15.74 16.24
N TRP A 220 -8.61 -16.38 15.24
CA TRP A 220 -9.88 -15.91 14.65
C TRP A 220 -10.98 -15.80 15.72
N LEU A 221 -11.21 -16.88 16.47
CA LEU A 221 -12.24 -16.96 17.51
C LEU A 221 -12.02 -15.99 18.67
N GLN A 222 -10.76 -15.64 18.96
CA GLN A 222 -10.45 -14.72 20.05
C GLN A 222 -10.56 -13.25 19.63
N THR A 223 -10.48 -12.97 18.32
CA THR A 223 -10.50 -11.60 17.77
C THR A 223 -11.91 -11.14 17.41
N LEU A 224 -12.79 -12.05 16.97
CA LEU A 224 -14.14 -11.77 16.48
C LEU A 224 -15.18 -12.54 17.28
#